data_AF-A0A0F2E710-F1
#
_entry.id   AF-A0A0F2E710-F1
#
_cell.length_a   1.000
_cell.length_b   1.000
_cell.length_c   1.000
_cell.angle_alpha   90.00
_cell.angle_beta   90.00
_cell.angle_gamma   90.00
#
_symmetry.space_group_name_H-M   'P 1'
#
loop_
_entity.id
_entity.type
_entity.pdbx_description
1 polymer ?
#
loop_
_entity_poly.entity_id
_entity_poly.type
_entity_poly.pdbx_seq_one_letter_code
_entity_poly.pdbx_strand_id
1 'polypeptide(L)'
;MANNQKTETLGVSHLSTFIDKHELLQSYFDKNDKTPAWDGEIHVLKSSSEKKSEILGKVPVQIKATRQKNDILKSFLLDISDLELYKSNGGVVLFVVWLNEDNGLRDIYYKSLPPLSIKNLLKKSKLKNKSTNKKKLSIQIFKLDEKKMYPML
;
A
#
# COMPACT_ATOMS: atom_id res chain seq x y z
N MET A 1 -2.18 25.31 0.33
CA MET A 1 -1.53 24.00 0.11
C MET A 1 -1.94 23.10 1.26
N ALA A 2 -2.70 22.03 1.01
CA ALA A 2 -2.96 21.05 2.07
C ALA A 2 -1.61 20.53 2.55
N ASN A 3 -1.35 20.59 3.86
CA ASN A 3 -0.11 20.06 4.40
C ASN A 3 -0.05 18.56 4.06
N ASN A 4 0.82 18.15 3.12
CA ASN A 4 0.92 16.77 2.65
C ASN A 4 1.07 15.80 3.83
N GLN A 5 1.82 16.20 4.85
CA GLN A 5 2.03 15.45 6.08
C GLN A 5 0.71 15.18 6.84
N LYS A 6 -0.21 16.15 6.87
CA LYS A 6 -1.54 15.95 7.50
C LYS A 6 -2.37 14.94 6.71
N THR A 7 -2.29 14.98 5.37
CA THR A 7 -3.01 14.05 4.50
C THR A 7 -2.45 12.63 4.64
N GLU A 8 -1.14 12.47 4.69
CA GLU A 8 -0.47 11.19 4.95
C GLU A 8 -0.82 10.64 6.33
N THR A 9 -0.72 11.46 7.38
CA THR A 9 -1.06 11.07 8.76
C THR A 9 -2.52 10.61 8.89
N LEU A 10 -3.44 11.31 8.23
CA LEU A 10 -4.86 10.93 8.18
C LEU A 10 -5.05 9.62 7.42
N GLY A 11 -4.37 9.45 6.29
CA GLY A 11 -4.42 8.21 5.51
C GLY A 11 -3.96 7.00 6.32
N VAL A 12 -2.82 7.13 7.00
CA VAL A 12 -2.29 6.08 7.90
C VAL A 12 -3.29 5.78 9.03
N SER A 13 -3.88 6.79 9.65
CA SER A 13 -4.84 6.59 10.75
C SER A 13 -6.12 5.88 10.30
N HIS A 14 -6.65 6.25 9.12
CA HIS A 14 -7.83 5.58 8.54
C HIS A 14 -7.52 4.14 8.14
N LEU A 15 -6.35 3.89 7.55
CA LEU A 15 -5.94 2.54 7.17
C LEU A 15 -5.72 1.66 8.41
N SER A 16 -5.00 2.12 9.43
CA SER A 16 -4.80 1.38 10.68
C SER A 16 -6.14 0.98 11.30
N THR A 17 -7.07 1.94 11.44
CA THR A 17 -8.43 1.65 11.94
C THR A 17 -9.17 0.62 11.06
N PHE A 18 -8.95 0.62 9.75
CA PHE A 18 -9.56 -0.35 8.84
C PHE A 18 -8.95 -1.75 8.98
N ILE A 19 -7.62 -1.86 9.10
CA ILE A 19 -6.92 -3.13 9.30
C ILE A 19 -7.28 -3.74 10.65
N ASP A 20 -7.20 -2.97 11.72
CA ASP A 20 -7.33 -3.46 13.11
C ASP A 20 -8.78 -3.87 13.47
N LYS A 21 -9.76 -3.59 12.59
CA LYS A 21 -11.10 -4.17 12.69
C LYS A 21 -11.15 -5.67 12.41
N HIS A 22 -10.17 -6.19 11.68
CA HIS A 22 -10.10 -7.60 11.35
C HIS A 22 -9.38 -8.35 12.48
N GLU A 23 -10.04 -9.33 13.10
CA GLU A 23 -9.56 -10.01 14.31
C GLU A 23 -8.21 -10.74 14.16
N LEU A 24 -7.81 -11.03 12.92
CA LEU A 24 -6.56 -11.73 12.57
C LEU A 24 -5.48 -10.84 11.95
N LEU A 25 -5.68 -9.52 11.91
CA LEU A 25 -4.71 -8.58 11.34
C LEU A 25 -4.35 -7.51 12.37
N GLN A 26 -3.08 -7.12 12.39
CA GLN A 26 -2.60 -6.06 13.26
C GLN A 26 -1.70 -5.10 12.49
N SER A 27 -2.02 -3.82 12.55
CA SER A 27 -1.25 -2.78 11.86
C SER A 27 -0.08 -2.25 12.69
N TYR A 28 1.08 -2.11 12.04
CA TYR A 28 2.29 -1.47 12.57
C TYR A 28 2.80 -0.47 11.54
N PHE A 29 2.20 0.72 11.51
CA PHE A 29 2.49 1.74 10.49
C PHE A 29 3.29 2.91 11.04
N ASP A 30 4.29 3.31 10.28
CA ASP A 30 5.16 4.43 10.61
C ASP A 30 4.47 5.76 10.28
N LYS A 31 4.67 6.76 11.13
CA LYS A 31 4.18 8.12 10.91
C LYS A 31 5.37 9.08 10.89
N ASN A 32 5.41 9.94 9.88
CA ASN A 32 6.37 11.05 9.78
C ASN A 32 7.85 10.66 9.63
N ASP A 33 8.18 9.42 9.25
CA ASP A 33 9.55 9.06 8.90
C ASP A 33 9.79 9.31 7.40
N LYS A 34 10.84 10.08 7.07
CA LYS A 34 11.20 10.44 5.68
C LYS A 34 12.17 9.44 5.05
N THR A 35 12.60 8.45 5.81
CA THR A 35 13.72 7.56 5.49
C THR A 35 13.30 6.19 4.93
N PRO A 36 12.16 5.59 5.29
CA PRO A 36 11.93 4.19 4.99
C PRO A 36 11.35 4.03 3.58
N ALA A 37 11.74 2.93 2.93
CA ALA A 37 11.17 2.53 1.65
C ALA A 37 9.75 1.96 1.79
N TRP A 38 9.38 1.50 2.99
CA TRP A 38 8.05 1.01 3.34
C TRP A 38 7.44 1.94 4.38
N ASP A 39 6.12 2.01 4.45
CA ASP A 39 5.40 2.82 5.44
C ASP A 39 4.96 1.98 6.67
N GLY A 40 5.46 0.74 6.79
CA GLY A 40 5.25 -0.16 7.91
C GLY A 40 4.96 -1.60 7.48
N GLU A 41 4.30 -2.35 8.37
CA GLU A 41 3.93 -3.75 8.15
C GLU A 41 2.58 -4.12 8.75
N ILE A 42 1.96 -5.18 8.24
CA ILE A 42 0.77 -5.83 8.82
C ILE A 42 1.19 -7.21 9.31
N HIS A 43 0.89 -7.52 10.57
CA HIS A 43 1.07 -8.88 11.10
C HIS A 43 -0.20 -9.70 10.83
N VAL A 44 -0.02 -10.90 10.31
CA VAL A 44 -1.10 -11.84 9.99
C VAL A 44 -1.10 -12.94 11.05
N LEU A 45 -2.26 -13.19 11.68
CA LEU A 45 -2.40 -14.11 12.80
C LEU A 45 -3.17 -15.38 12.43
N LYS A 46 -2.87 -16.50 13.08
CA LYS A 46 -3.61 -17.77 12.97
C LYS A 46 -4.93 -17.75 13.74
N SER A 47 -4.98 -16.98 14.82
CA SER A 47 -6.10 -16.86 15.73
C SER A 47 -6.13 -15.46 16.34
N SER A 48 -7.24 -15.07 16.94
CA SER A 48 -7.42 -13.76 17.58
C SER A 48 -6.67 -13.61 18.92
N SER A 49 -5.77 -14.55 19.25
CA SER A 49 -4.96 -14.48 20.47
C SER A 49 -3.73 -13.59 20.25
N GLU A 50 -3.44 -12.72 21.21
CA GLU A 50 -2.27 -11.80 21.21
C GLU A 50 -0.92 -12.50 21.43
N LYS A 51 -0.87 -13.84 21.38
CA LYS A 51 0.36 -14.60 21.59
C LYS A 51 1.26 -14.50 20.36
N LYS A 52 2.56 -14.25 20.59
CA LYS A 52 3.58 -14.24 19.53
C LYS A 52 3.63 -15.54 18.71
N SER A 53 3.25 -16.68 19.28
CA SER A 53 3.18 -17.97 18.59
C SER A 53 2.14 -18.04 17.47
N GLU A 54 1.18 -17.11 17.48
CA GLU A 54 0.07 -17.08 16.54
C GLU A 54 0.37 -16.25 15.29
N ILE A 55 1.51 -15.54 15.24
CA ILE A 55 1.91 -14.77 14.05
C ILE A 55 2.30 -15.75 12.93
N LEU A 56 1.55 -15.73 11.82
CA LEU A 56 1.88 -16.42 10.57
C LEU A 56 3.04 -15.77 9.85
N GLY A 57 3.06 -14.44 9.87
CA GLY A 57 4.06 -13.64 9.19
C GLY A 57 3.71 -12.17 9.23
N LYS A 58 4.56 -11.39 8.57
CA LYS A 58 4.40 -9.95 8.42
C LYS A 58 4.48 -9.57 6.95
N VAL A 59 3.62 -8.65 6.55
CA VAL A 59 3.53 -8.17 5.17
C VAL A 59 3.95 -6.70 5.15
N PRO A 60 5.05 -6.35 4.46
CA PRO A 60 5.46 -4.96 4.34
C PRO A 60 4.48 -4.18 3.46
N VAL A 61 4.24 -2.92 3.81
CA VAL A 61 3.25 -2.08 3.11
C VAL A 61 3.82 -0.76 2.63
N GLN A 62 3.23 -0.22 1.58
CA GLN A 62 3.41 1.17 1.16
C GLN A 62 2.05 1.87 1.21
N ILE A 63 1.95 3.00 1.87
CA ILE A 63 0.72 3.74 2.13
C ILE A 63 0.81 5.10 1.44
N LYS A 64 -0.13 5.36 0.51
CA LYS A 64 -0.24 6.66 -0.16
C LYS A 64 -1.62 7.26 0.11
N ALA A 65 -1.68 8.51 0.55
CA ALA A 65 -2.92 9.23 0.76
C ALA A 65 -3.18 10.22 -0.38
N THR A 66 -4.43 10.35 -0.83
CA THR A 66 -4.79 11.24 -1.94
C THR A 66 -6.15 11.90 -1.76
N ARG A 67 -6.34 13.05 -2.39
CA ARG A 67 -7.61 13.83 -2.43
C ARG A 67 -8.01 14.16 -3.87
N GLN A 68 -7.63 13.31 -4.82
CA GLN A 68 -7.96 13.56 -6.22
C GLN A 68 -9.47 13.74 -6.40
N LYS A 69 -9.87 14.72 -7.21
CA LYS A 69 -11.27 15.01 -7.54
C LYS A 69 -11.85 14.08 -8.61
N ASN A 70 -11.22 12.92 -8.83
CA ASN A 70 -11.67 11.96 -9.82
C ASN A 70 -12.92 11.23 -9.32
N ASP A 71 -13.70 10.65 -10.24
CA ASP A 71 -14.82 9.77 -9.87
C ASP A 71 -14.33 8.37 -9.50
N ILE A 72 -13.27 7.90 -10.17
CA ILE A 72 -12.71 6.56 -10.00
C ILE A 72 -11.18 6.60 -9.99
N LEU A 73 -10.56 5.90 -9.05
CA LEU A 73 -9.12 5.74 -8.96
C LEU A 73 -8.69 4.36 -9.51
N LYS A 74 -8.23 4.31 -10.76
CA LYS A 74 -7.89 3.04 -11.46
C LYS A 74 -6.41 2.65 -11.36
N SER A 75 -5.52 3.62 -11.13
CA SER A 75 -4.09 3.37 -11.08
C SER A 75 -3.37 4.38 -10.20
N PHE A 76 -2.18 4.02 -9.72
CA PHE A 76 -1.31 4.90 -8.95
C PHE A 76 0.13 4.85 -9.49
N LEU A 77 0.85 5.97 -9.44
CA LEU A 77 2.24 6.04 -9.88
C LEU A 77 3.19 5.66 -8.75
N LEU A 78 4.07 4.69 -8.99
CA LEU A 78 5.18 4.33 -8.08
C LEU A 78 6.53 4.55 -8.75
N ASP A 79 7.53 4.91 -7.96
CA ASP A 79 8.91 5.04 -8.42
C ASP A 79 9.50 3.66 -8.74
N ILE A 80 10.27 3.58 -9.82
CA ILE A 80 10.89 2.33 -10.27
C ILE A 80 11.98 1.87 -9.30
N SER A 81 12.68 2.80 -8.65
CA SER A 81 13.64 2.50 -7.58
C SER A 81 12.98 1.73 -6.44
N ASP A 82 11.81 2.20 -6.00
CA ASP A 82 11.06 1.58 -4.92
C ASP A 82 10.60 0.18 -5.33
N LEU A 83 10.08 0.03 -6.55
CA LEU A 83 9.70 -1.28 -7.11
C LEU A 83 10.88 -2.26 -7.15
N GLU A 84 12.06 -1.83 -7.58
CA GLU A 84 13.26 -2.69 -7.58
C GLU A 84 13.64 -3.11 -6.15
N LEU A 85 13.52 -2.20 -5.17
CA LEU A 85 13.78 -2.47 -3.76
C LEU A 85 12.74 -3.42 -3.14
N TYR A 86 11.46 -3.23 -3.40
CA TYR A 86 10.40 -4.14 -2.97
C TYR A 86 10.62 -5.54 -3.54
N LYS A 87 10.99 -5.62 -4.82
CA LYS A 87 11.25 -6.91 -5.49
C LYS A 87 12.38 -7.69 -4.83
N SER A 88 13.46 -7.04 -4.40
CA SER A 88 14.58 -7.71 -3.73
C SER A 88 14.29 -8.11 -2.28
N ASN A 89 13.21 -7.61 -1.67
CA ASN A 89 12.93 -7.75 -0.25
C ASN A 89 11.55 -8.39 0.04
N GLY A 90 11.12 -9.32 -0.81
CA GLY A 90 9.91 -10.12 -0.56
C GLY A 90 8.59 -9.50 -1.06
N GLY A 91 8.64 -8.30 -1.64
CA GLY A 91 7.48 -7.61 -2.21
C GLY A 91 6.92 -6.53 -1.28
N VAL A 92 5.70 -6.09 -1.59
CA VAL A 92 4.96 -5.09 -0.82
C VAL A 92 3.46 -5.19 -1.11
N VAL A 93 2.62 -4.71 -0.21
CA VAL A 93 1.25 -4.31 -0.54
C VAL A 93 1.15 -2.80 -0.61
N LEU A 94 0.80 -2.28 -1.79
CA LEU A 94 0.47 -0.87 -1.95
C LEU A 94 -0.96 -0.64 -1.48
N PHE A 95 -1.15 0.28 -0.54
CA PHE A 95 -2.44 0.87 -0.17
C PHE A 95 -2.51 2.31 -0.65
N VAL A 96 -3.65 2.68 -1.24
CA VAL A 96 -3.96 4.05 -1.61
C VAL A 96 -5.25 4.48 -0.90
N VAL A 97 -5.10 5.35 0.09
CA VAL A 97 -6.19 5.85 0.92
C VAL A 97 -6.73 7.13 0.28
N TRP A 98 -7.98 7.08 -0.18
CA TRP A 98 -8.64 8.20 -0.81
C TRP A 98 -9.48 8.95 0.22
N LEU A 99 -9.14 10.21 0.47
CA LEU A 99 -9.84 11.08 1.41
C LEU A 99 -10.76 12.06 0.67
N ASN A 100 -11.89 12.39 1.29
CA ASN A 100 -12.80 13.46 0.89
C ASN A 100 -12.19 14.83 1.22
N GLU A 101 -12.81 15.91 0.72
CA GLU A 101 -12.37 17.29 1.01
C GLU A 101 -12.41 17.56 2.54
N ASP A 102 -13.39 17.02 3.25
CA ASP A 102 -13.58 17.16 4.71
C ASP A 102 -12.71 16.23 5.57
N ASN A 103 -11.67 15.59 5.02
CA ASN A 103 -10.79 14.63 5.70
C ASN A 103 -11.43 13.26 6.05
N GLY A 104 -12.69 13.04 5.68
CA GLY A 104 -13.33 11.73 5.79
C GLY A 104 -12.71 10.70 4.84
N LEU A 105 -12.78 9.42 5.21
CA LEU A 105 -12.38 8.32 4.32
C LEU A 105 -13.42 8.17 3.20
N ARG A 106 -12.98 8.26 1.94
CA ARG A 106 -13.80 7.95 0.77
C ARG A 106 -13.77 6.45 0.49
N ASP A 107 -12.56 5.94 0.26
CA ASP A 107 -12.31 4.56 -0.15
C ASP A 107 -10.84 4.19 0.10
N ILE A 108 -10.57 2.89 0.24
CA ILE A 108 -9.21 2.35 0.24
C ILE A 108 -9.03 1.51 -1.02
N TYR A 109 -7.91 1.69 -1.71
CA TYR A 109 -7.51 0.87 -2.85
C TYR A 109 -6.22 0.13 -2.51
N TYR A 110 -5.98 -0.97 -3.21
CA TYR A 110 -4.78 -1.76 -2.99
C TYR A 110 -4.24 -2.40 -4.27
N LYS A 111 -2.98 -2.84 -4.17
CA LYS A 111 -2.38 -3.83 -5.06
C LYS A 111 -1.35 -4.66 -4.31
N SER A 112 -1.53 -5.97 -4.28
CA SER A 112 -0.48 -6.91 -3.86
C SER A 112 0.60 -7.00 -4.94
N LEU A 113 1.86 -6.78 -4.55
CA LEU A 113 3.04 -6.72 -5.41
C LEU A 113 4.11 -7.71 -4.92
N PRO A 114 3.90 -9.03 -5.07
CA PRO A 114 4.95 -10.00 -4.82
C PRO A 114 6.10 -9.85 -5.82
N PRO A 115 7.32 -10.37 -5.53
CA PRO A 115 8.50 -10.17 -6.35
C PRO A 115 8.31 -10.52 -7.83
N LEU A 116 7.59 -11.61 -8.12
CA LEU A 116 7.30 -12.04 -9.49
C LEU A 116 6.40 -11.02 -10.23
N SER A 117 5.38 -10.48 -9.56
CA SER A 117 4.51 -9.44 -10.12
C SER A 117 5.29 -8.18 -10.43
N ILE A 118 6.18 -7.75 -9.53
CA ILE A 118 7.02 -6.56 -9.74
C ILE A 118 8.01 -6.79 -10.90
N LYS A 119 8.67 -7.95 -10.95
CA LYS A 119 9.56 -8.34 -12.07
C LYS A 119 8.84 -8.24 -13.41
N ASN A 120 7.59 -8.72 -13.48
CA ASN A 120 6.79 -8.67 -14.69
C ASN A 120 6.39 -7.24 -15.07
N LEU A 121 6.05 -6.40 -14.09
CA LEU A 121 5.74 -4.98 -14.31
C LEU A 121 6.96 -4.22 -14.87
N LEU A 122 8.14 -4.43 -14.29
CA LEU A 122 9.40 -3.82 -14.71
C LEU A 122 9.86 -4.32 -16.10
N LYS A 123 9.65 -5.60 -16.42
CA LYS A 123 9.96 -6.13 -17.76
C LYS A 123 9.04 -5.52 -18.82
N LYS A 124 7.73 -5.43 -18.55
CA LYS A 124 6.75 -4.83 -19.46
C LYS A 124 7.04 -3.34 -19.70
N SER A 125 7.51 -2.60 -18.70
CA SER A 125 7.85 -1.19 -18.87
C SER A 125 9.07 -0.98 -19.77
N LYS A 126 10.12 -1.80 -19.62
CA LYS A 126 11.32 -1.78 -20.47
C LYS A 126 11.01 -2.11 -21.94
N LEU A 127 10.12 -3.07 -22.18
CA LEU A 127 9.70 -3.45 -23.54
C LEU A 127 8.91 -2.34 -24.26
N LYS A 128 8.06 -1.61 -23.53
CA LYS A 128 7.25 -0.52 -24.11
C LYS A 128 8.06 0.77 -24.37
N ASN A 129 9.16 0.98 -23.66
CA ASN A 129 9.85 2.27 -23.61
C ASN A 129 11.33 2.17 -24.02
N LYS A 130 11.63 1.70 -25.23
CA LYS A 130 13.01 1.67 -25.78
C LYS A 130 13.69 3.06 -25.87
N SER A 131 12.98 4.17 -25.59
CA SER A 131 13.46 5.54 -25.83
C SER A 131 13.27 6.54 -24.67
N THR A 132 12.70 6.17 -23.51
CA THR A 132 12.44 7.15 -22.42
C THR A 132 12.83 6.61 -21.04
N ASN A 133 13.70 7.37 -20.35
CA ASN A 133 14.09 7.16 -18.95
C ASN A 133 12.94 7.51 -17.98
N LYS A 134 11.84 6.75 -18.05
CA LYS A 134 10.70 6.96 -17.15
C LYS A 134 11.12 6.57 -15.73
N LYS A 135 10.94 7.47 -14.76
CA LYS A 135 11.24 7.22 -13.34
C LYS A 135 10.10 6.52 -12.57
N LYS A 136 8.86 6.65 -13.07
CA LYS A 136 7.64 6.13 -12.44
C LYS A 136 6.85 5.16 -13.33
N LEU A 137 6.22 4.17 -12.72
CA LEU A 137 5.32 3.22 -13.36
C LEU A 137 3.89 3.38 -12.85
N SER A 138 2.91 3.36 -13.75
CA SER A 138 1.49 3.32 -13.38
C SER A 138 1.09 1.89 -13.04
N ILE A 139 0.64 1.69 -11.81
CA ILE A 139 0.22 0.42 -11.24
C ILE A 139 -1.30 0.41 -11.15
N GLN A 140 -1.95 -0.57 -11.76
CA GLN A 140 -3.39 -0.76 -11.59
C GLN A 140 -3.70 -1.14 -10.13
N ILE A 141 -4.68 -0.46 -9.55
CA ILE A 141 -5.15 -0.67 -8.18
C ILE A 141 -6.62 -1.04 -8.18
N PHE A 142 -7.08 -1.68 -7.11
CA PHE A 142 -8.45 -2.16 -6.97
C PHE A 142 -9.02 -1.68 -5.65
N LYS A 143 -10.31 -1.33 -5.62
CA LYS A 143 -11.01 -1.00 -4.38
C LYS A 143 -10.92 -2.17 -3.41
N LEU A 144 -10.51 -1.89 -2.18
CA LEU A 144 -10.36 -2.85 -1.11
C LEU A 144 -11.73 -3.11 -0.49
N ASP A 145 -12.05 -4.38 -0.34
CA ASP A 145 -13.23 -4.88 0.36
C ASP A 145 -12.74 -5.59 1.61
N GLU A 146 -13.44 -5.43 2.74
CA GLU A 146 -13.10 -6.07 4.02
C GLU A 146 -12.93 -7.59 3.86
N LYS A 147 -13.75 -8.24 3.03
CA LYS A 147 -13.68 -9.70 2.79
C LYS A 147 -12.43 -10.12 2.01
N LYS A 148 -11.76 -9.19 1.33
CA LYS A 148 -10.55 -9.43 0.53
C LYS A 148 -9.27 -9.09 1.28
N MET A 149 -9.37 -8.50 2.49
CA MET A 149 -8.23 -8.06 3.29
C MET A 149 -7.32 -9.21 3.72
N TYR A 150 -7.86 -10.24 4.35
CA TYR A 150 -7.06 -11.34 4.85
C TYR A 150 -6.48 -12.21 3.72
N PRO A 151 -7.24 -12.63 2.69
CA PRO A 151 -6.72 -13.51 1.64
C PRO A 151 -5.69 -12.89 0.69
N MET A 152 -5.53 -11.56 0.68
CA MET A 152 -4.56 -10.88 -0.20
C MET A 152 -3.17 -10.68 0.43
N LEU A 153 -3.08 -10.87 1.76
CA LEU A 153 -1.87 -10.73 2.58
C LEU A 153 -1.20 -12.10 2.73
#